data_AF-A0A951TRB6-F1
#
_entry.id   AF-A0A951TRB6-F1
#
_cell.length_a   1.000
_cell.length_b   1.000
_cell.length_c   1.000
_cell.angle_alpha   90.00
_cell.angle_beta   90.00
_cell.angle_gamma   90.00
#
_symmetry.space_group_name_H-M   'P 1'
#
loop_
_entity.id
_entity.type
_entity.pdbx_description
1 polymer ?
#
loop_
_entity_poly.entity_id
_entity_poly.type
_entity_poly.pdbx_seq_one_letter_code
_entity_poly.pdbx_strand_id
1 'polypeptide(L)'
;MNPSEVLETRGHLMDSGVLARVLDDVLSYGGDYRIDRLDVGRAHEDESYARIVVSAADEETLARLLMRLQAHGVNQVDPGEAVLRVAGRDGVFPEDFYSTTNLETVVRIGATWVPVEQPEMDCGLVVTNGRARTVPVSDVKAGDRVVCGASGVKVVLPLIEHSTTDNGFEFMSSAVSSEKPQSLLLRQIA
;
A
#
# COMPACT_ATOMS: atom_id res chain seq x y z
N MET A 1 17.01 16.24 16.03
CA MET A 1 17.23 15.35 14.87
C MET A 1 15.83 14.98 14.40
N ASN A 2 15.52 15.21 13.13
CA ASN A 2 14.18 14.96 12.61
C ASN A 2 13.91 13.45 12.60
N PRO A 3 12.71 12.99 12.96
CA PRO A 3 12.35 11.57 12.86
C PRO A 3 12.45 11.11 11.40
N SER A 4 12.94 9.89 11.22
CA SER A 4 13.19 9.30 9.90
C SER A 4 13.03 7.79 9.90
N GLU A 5 12.62 7.24 8.77
CA GLU A 5 12.39 5.81 8.59
C GLU A 5 12.95 5.32 7.24
N VAL A 6 13.41 4.08 7.19
CA VAL A 6 13.95 3.46 5.97
C VAL A 6 12.87 2.62 5.31
N LEU A 7 12.52 2.98 4.07
CA LEU A 7 11.51 2.31 3.27
C LEU A 7 12.12 1.62 2.06
N GLU A 8 11.46 0.57 1.60
CA GLU A 8 11.80 -0.12 0.37
C GLU A 8 10.59 -0.45 -0.49
N THR A 9 10.83 -0.55 -1.79
CA THR A 9 9.83 -0.99 -2.77
C THR A 9 10.51 -1.74 -3.92
N ARG A 10 9.75 -2.63 -4.57
CA ARG A 10 10.16 -3.46 -5.71
C ARG A 10 9.05 -3.43 -6.77
N GLY A 11 9.45 -3.53 -8.03
CA GLY A 11 8.55 -3.59 -9.18
C GLY A 11 9.10 -2.79 -10.35
N HIS A 12 8.28 -2.51 -11.36
CA HIS A 12 8.66 -1.70 -12.52
C HIS A 12 8.64 -0.19 -12.16
N LEU A 13 9.53 0.21 -11.25
CA LEU A 13 9.50 1.53 -10.61
C LEU A 13 9.65 2.70 -11.59
N MET A 14 10.39 2.48 -12.68
CA MET A 14 10.65 3.48 -13.72
C MET A 14 9.48 3.59 -14.69
N ASP A 15 9.00 2.46 -15.22
CA ASP A 15 7.95 2.44 -16.25
C ASP A 15 6.57 2.80 -15.67
N SER A 16 6.26 2.31 -14.47
CA SER A 16 4.99 2.62 -13.79
C SER A 16 4.91 4.06 -13.27
N GLY A 17 6.06 4.75 -13.17
CA GLY A 17 6.19 6.05 -12.54
C GLY A 17 5.91 6.07 -11.03
N VAL A 18 5.78 4.89 -10.38
CA VAL A 18 5.46 4.78 -8.95
C VAL A 18 6.50 5.48 -8.10
N LEU A 19 7.80 5.32 -8.41
CA LEU A 19 8.85 5.96 -7.63
C LEU A 19 8.74 7.48 -7.68
N ALA A 20 8.53 8.08 -8.87
CA ALA A 20 8.36 9.52 -9.00
C ALA A 20 7.18 10.04 -8.17
N ARG A 21 6.01 9.37 -8.26
CA ARG A 21 4.82 9.73 -7.47
C ARG A 21 5.07 9.65 -5.96
N VAL A 22 5.75 8.59 -5.50
CA VAL A 22 6.10 8.40 -4.09
C VAL A 22 6.99 9.54 -3.59
N LEU A 23 8.00 9.92 -4.37
CA LEU A 23 8.92 11.02 -4.01
C LEU A 23 8.19 12.38 -3.99
N ASP A 24 7.32 12.62 -4.96
CA ASP A 24 6.49 13.84 -5.01
C ASP A 24 5.51 13.91 -3.84
N ASP A 25 4.89 12.78 -3.47
CA ASP A 25 4.01 12.69 -2.29
C ASP A 25 4.78 13.01 -1.01
N VAL A 26 6.00 12.50 -0.83
CA VAL A 26 6.82 12.83 0.36
C VAL A 26 7.00 14.34 0.51
N LEU A 27 7.40 15.03 -0.57
CA LEU A 27 7.60 16.49 -0.53
C LEU A 27 6.28 17.25 -0.32
N SER A 28 5.22 16.81 -0.98
CA SER A 28 3.90 17.46 -0.93
C SER A 28 3.27 17.42 0.46
N TYR A 29 3.56 16.40 1.25
CA TYR A 29 3.07 16.24 2.63
C TYR A 29 4.08 16.71 3.68
N GLY A 30 5.06 17.53 3.28
CA GLY A 30 5.99 18.20 4.21
C GLY A 30 7.08 17.28 4.77
N GLY A 31 7.32 16.14 4.11
CA GLY A 31 8.48 15.30 4.36
C GLY A 31 9.66 15.68 3.46
N ASP A 32 10.81 15.08 3.75
CA ASP A 32 11.99 15.10 2.91
C ASP A 32 12.48 13.66 2.72
N TYR A 33 13.18 13.40 1.62
CA TYR A 33 13.67 12.07 1.30
C TYR A 33 15.13 12.06 0.86
N ARG A 34 15.75 10.90 1.03
CA ARG A 34 17.05 10.59 0.46
C ARG A 34 17.03 9.19 -0.11
N ILE A 35 17.43 9.03 -1.36
CA ILE A 35 17.59 7.71 -1.97
C ILE A 35 18.89 7.08 -1.42
N ASP A 36 18.76 5.95 -0.72
CA ASP A 36 19.89 5.16 -0.21
C ASP A 36 20.46 4.24 -1.29
N ARG A 37 19.56 3.61 -2.04
CA ARG A 37 19.91 2.65 -3.09
C ARG A 37 18.83 2.64 -4.15
N LEU A 38 19.26 2.60 -5.40
CA LEU A 38 18.39 2.38 -6.55
C LEU A 38 19.09 1.39 -7.48
N ASP A 39 18.53 0.19 -7.56
CA ASP A 39 18.96 -0.82 -8.52
C ASP A 39 17.93 -0.84 -9.65
N VAL A 40 18.34 -0.38 -10.83
CA VAL A 40 17.46 -0.32 -12.01
C VAL A 40 17.55 -1.64 -12.77
N GLY A 41 16.39 -2.20 -13.11
CA GLY A 41 16.27 -3.36 -14.00
C GLY A 41 16.96 -3.11 -15.35
N ARG A 42 17.49 -4.14 -16.00
CA ARG A 42 18.25 -3.96 -17.26
C ARG A 42 17.32 -3.98 -18.47
N ALA A 43 16.33 -4.86 -18.45
CA ALA A 43 15.26 -4.95 -19.43
C ALA A 43 13.96 -4.34 -18.87
N HIS A 44 12.99 -4.08 -19.75
CA HIS A 44 11.67 -3.54 -19.37
C HIS A 44 10.91 -4.46 -18.42
N GLU A 45 11.06 -5.78 -18.60
CA GLU A 45 10.46 -6.81 -17.75
C GLU A 45 11.22 -7.04 -16.42
N ASP A 46 12.37 -6.38 -16.21
CA ASP A 46 13.12 -6.54 -14.98
C ASP A 46 12.58 -5.60 -13.89
N GLU A 47 12.26 -6.15 -12.72
CA GLU A 47 11.95 -5.33 -11.55
C GLU A 47 13.15 -4.46 -11.13
N SER A 48 12.86 -3.24 -10.74
CA SER A 48 13.76 -2.33 -10.06
C SER A 48 13.54 -2.38 -8.54
N TYR A 49 14.59 -2.08 -7.79
CA TYR A 49 14.54 -1.96 -6.33
C TYR A 49 14.95 -0.56 -5.90
N ALA A 50 14.18 0.04 -5.00
CA ALA A 50 14.55 1.29 -4.36
C ALA A 50 14.53 1.15 -2.84
N ARG A 51 15.53 1.74 -2.19
CA ARG A 51 15.56 2.01 -0.76
C ARG A 51 15.68 3.51 -0.55
N ILE A 52 14.76 4.06 0.22
CA ILE A 52 14.70 5.49 0.50
C ILE A 52 14.61 5.73 2.00
N VAL A 53 15.23 6.80 2.48
CA VAL A 53 15.03 7.32 3.83
C VAL A 53 14.04 8.46 3.72
N VAL A 54 12.93 8.38 4.44
CA VAL A 54 11.94 9.46 4.54
C VAL A 54 12.06 10.07 5.92
N SER A 55 12.03 11.40 6.00
CA SER A 55 12.08 12.16 7.25
C SER A 55 11.01 13.23 7.29
N ALA A 56 10.59 13.64 8.48
CA ALA A 56 9.59 14.68 8.68
C ALA A 56 9.96 15.59 9.86
N ALA A 57 9.24 16.70 10.03
CA ALA A 57 9.48 17.61 11.16
C ALA A 57 9.13 16.99 12.52
N ASP A 58 8.15 16.08 12.55
CA ASP A 58 7.63 15.42 13.74
C ASP A 58 7.11 13.99 13.43
N GLU A 59 6.92 13.21 14.48
CA GLU A 59 6.52 11.79 14.40
C GLU A 59 5.12 11.60 13.82
N GLU A 60 4.21 12.55 14.04
CA GLU A 60 2.84 12.48 13.52
C GLU A 60 2.84 12.60 11.99
N THR A 61 3.63 13.54 11.47
CA THR A 61 3.80 13.74 10.04
C THR A 61 4.51 12.55 9.40
N LEU A 62 5.54 12.00 10.04
CA LEU A 62 6.18 10.77 9.58
C LEU A 62 5.19 9.61 9.54
N ALA A 63 4.43 9.38 10.60
CA ALA A 63 3.44 8.29 10.66
C ALA A 63 2.39 8.39 9.54
N ARG A 64 1.86 9.60 9.28
CA ARG A 64 0.93 9.85 8.17
C ARG A 64 1.56 9.56 6.80
N LEU A 65 2.81 9.99 6.60
CA LEU A 65 3.56 9.68 5.39
C LEU A 65 3.70 8.17 5.20
N LEU A 66 4.14 7.44 6.24
CA LEU A 66 4.32 5.99 6.15
C LEU A 66 3.06 5.25 5.70
N MET A 67 1.91 5.58 6.30
CA MET A 67 0.61 4.97 5.94
C MET A 67 0.25 5.26 4.48
N ARG A 68 0.47 6.49 4.02
CA ARG A 68 0.22 6.89 2.63
C ARG A 68 1.12 6.16 1.65
N LEU A 69 2.41 6.08 1.93
CA LEU A 69 3.38 5.45 1.03
C LEU A 69 3.17 3.93 0.94
N GLN A 70 2.68 3.29 2.01
CA GLN A 70 2.28 1.88 1.97
C GLN A 70 1.16 1.61 0.96
N ALA A 71 0.26 2.57 0.70
CA ALA A 71 -0.76 2.42 -0.34
C ALA A 71 -0.16 2.30 -1.75
N HIS A 72 1.08 2.73 -1.94
CA HIS A 72 1.86 2.58 -3.17
C HIS A 72 2.83 1.39 -3.12
N GLY A 73 2.71 0.50 -2.13
CA GLY A 73 3.60 -0.65 -1.97
C GLY A 73 5.00 -0.28 -1.50
N VAL A 74 5.16 0.89 -0.88
CA VAL A 74 6.42 1.33 -0.25
C VAL A 74 6.34 1.01 1.23
N ASN A 75 7.15 0.05 1.67
CA ASN A 75 7.05 -0.56 2.99
C ASN A 75 8.29 -0.27 3.82
N GLN A 76 8.16 -0.22 5.16
CA GLN A 76 9.33 -0.11 6.04
C GLN A 76 10.22 -1.36 5.92
N VAL A 77 11.54 -1.16 6.00
CA VAL A 77 12.51 -2.26 5.98
C VAL A 77 12.45 -3.08 7.27
N ASP A 78 12.30 -2.41 8.42
CA ASP A 78 12.07 -3.06 9.71
C ASP A 78 10.87 -2.41 10.43
N PRO A 79 9.64 -2.79 10.08
CA PRO A 79 8.42 -2.15 10.59
C PRO A 79 8.11 -2.46 12.06
N GLY A 80 8.94 -3.27 12.75
CA GLY A 80 8.60 -3.81 14.07
C GLY A 80 7.36 -4.70 14.04
N GLU A 81 6.65 -4.78 15.16
CA GLU A 81 5.36 -5.48 15.29
C GLU A 81 4.18 -4.55 15.09
N ALA A 82 3.03 -5.11 14.72
CA ALA A 82 1.80 -4.36 14.55
C ALA A 82 1.33 -3.78 15.88
N VAL A 83 1.04 -2.48 15.90
CA VAL A 83 0.46 -1.82 17.08
C VAL A 83 -1.02 -2.13 17.13
N LEU A 84 -1.48 -2.75 18.21
CA LEU A 84 -2.88 -3.12 18.41
C LEU A 84 -3.52 -2.23 19.47
N ARG A 85 -4.67 -1.63 19.13
CA ARG A 85 -5.51 -0.90 20.09
C ARG A 85 -6.89 -1.53 20.18
N VAL A 86 -7.51 -1.40 21.35
CA VAL A 86 -8.87 -1.90 21.57
C VAL A 86 -9.87 -0.86 21.08
N ALA A 87 -10.83 -1.26 20.25
CA ALA A 87 -11.97 -0.44 19.88
C ALA A 87 -12.83 -0.18 21.13
N GLY A 88 -13.04 1.10 21.45
CA GLY A 88 -13.77 1.48 22.67
C GLY A 88 -15.29 1.34 22.55
N ARG A 89 -15.82 1.34 21.33
CA ARG A 89 -17.26 1.34 21.02
C ARG A 89 -17.54 0.61 19.72
N ASP A 90 -18.72 0.00 19.62
CA ASP A 90 -19.23 -0.55 18.37
C ASP A 90 -19.28 0.53 17.28
N GLY A 91 -18.86 0.18 16.08
CA GLY A 91 -18.91 1.08 14.92
C GLY A 91 -17.85 2.19 14.91
N VAL A 92 -16.84 2.14 15.80
CA VAL A 92 -15.85 3.21 15.95
C VAL A 92 -14.44 2.62 16.06
N PHE A 93 -13.61 2.88 15.06
CA PHE A 93 -12.18 2.56 15.11
C PHE A 93 -11.39 3.50 16.04
N PRO A 94 -10.25 3.05 16.57
CA PRO A 94 -9.26 3.95 17.16
C PRO A 94 -8.85 5.07 16.18
N GLU A 95 -8.44 6.22 16.71
CA GLU A 95 -8.12 7.42 15.91
C GLU A 95 -7.02 7.18 14.87
N ASP A 96 -6.02 6.37 15.20
CA ASP A 96 -4.84 6.05 14.39
C ASP A 96 -4.96 4.69 13.68
N PHE A 97 -6.18 4.19 13.40
CA PHE A 97 -6.36 2.89 12.73
C PHE A 97 -5.72 2.86 11.34
N TYR A 98 -5.22 1.70 10.95
CA TYR A 98 -4.75 1.47 9.59
C TYR A 98 -5.93 1.28 8.63
N SER A 99 -6.08 2.20 7.67
CA SER A 99 -7.08 2.09 6.60
C SER A 99 -6.53 1.25 5.46
N THR A 100 -7.20 0.14 5.15
CA THR A 100 -6.75 -0.81 4.14
C THR A 100 -6.94 -0.30 2.72
N THR A 101 -6.13 -0.84 1.81
CA THR A 101 -6.32 -0.73 0.35
C THR A 101 -6.98 -1.99 -0.19
N ASN A 102 -7.18 -2.06 -1.51
CA ASN A 102 -7.61 -3.27 -2.21
C ASN A 102 -6.47 -4.27 -2.48
N LEU A 103 -5.24 -3.97 -2.04
CA LEU A 103 -4.06 -4.79 -2.29
C LEU A 103 -3.86 -5.85 -1.20
N GLU A 104 -3.16 -6.93 -1.56
CA GLU A 104 -2.77 -7.94 -0.58
C GLU A 104 -1.93 -7.30 0.51
N THR A 105 -2.26 -7.61 1.77
CA THR A 105 -1.63 -7.03 2.94
C THR A 105 -1.22 -8.15 3.90
N VAL A 106 -0.04 -8.02 4.50
CA VAL A 106 0.43 -8.91 5.57
C VAL A 106 0.71 -8.08 6.82
N VAL A 107 0.39 -8.64 7.99
CA VAL A 107 0.55 -7.98 9.29
C VAL A 107 1.47 -8.83 10.18
N ARG A 108 2.43 -8.19 10.85
CA ARG A 108 3.36 -8.85 11.76
C ARG A 108 2.75 -8.95 13.15
N ILE A 109 2.39 -10.15 13.57
CA ILE A 109 1.85 -10.45 14.90
C ILE A 109 2.90 -11.28 15.65
N GLY A 110 3.53 -10.68 16.66
CA GLY A 110 4.72 -11.26 17.28
C GLY A 110 5.87 -11.41 16.27
N ALA A 111 6.48 -12.59 16.22
CA ALA A 111 7.56 -12.88 15.29
C ALA A 111 7.11 -13.26 13.85
N THR A 112 5.80 -13.33 13.58
CA THR A 112 5.28 -13.94 12.34
C THR A 112 4.52 -12.95 11.47
N TRP A 113 4.77 -12.99 10.16
CA TRP A 113 3.95 -12.33 9.15
C TRP A 113 2.71 -13.16 8.85
N VAL A 114 1.53 -12.57 9.06
CA VAL A 114 0.23 -13.21 8.88
C VAL A 114 -0.48 -12.51 7.71
N PRO A 115 -0.96 -13.24 6.69
CA PRO A 115 -1.73 -12.64 5.60
C PRO A 115 -3.08 -12.15 6.13
N VAL A 116 -3.52 -11.00 5.63
CA VAL A 116 -4.84 -10.45 5.92
C VAL A 116 -5.89 -11.21 5.11
N GLU A 117 -6.85 -11.78 5.82
CA GLU A 117 -8.01 -12.43 5.22
C GLU A 117 -8.97 -11.38 4.62
N GLN A 118 -9.51 -11.67 3.43
CA GLN A 118 -10.51 -10.86 2.72
C GLN A 118 -10.05 -9.42 2.39
N PRO A 119 -8.96 -9.20 1.61
CA PRO A 119 -8.52 -7.85 1.25
C PRO A 119 -9.66 -7.01 0.65
N GLU A 120 -9.95 -5.88 1.29
CA GLU A 120 -11.00 -4.94 0.94
C GLU A 120 -10.50 -3.53 1.29
N MET A 121 -10.77 -2.57 0.42
CA MET A 121 -10.39 -1.18 0.67
C MET A 121 -11.30 -0.51 1.70
N ASP A 122 -10.82 0.58 2.30
CA ASP A 122 -11.60 1.41 3.23
C ASP A 122 -12.09 0.67 4.49
N CYS A 123 -11.35 -0.36 4.91
CA CYS A 123 -11.61 -1.16 6.10
C CYS A 123 -10.51 -1.00 7.16
N GLY A 124 -10.79 -1.43 8.39
CA GLY A 124 -9.78 -1.62 9.43
C GLY A 124 -9.27 -3.06 9.46
N LEU A 125 -8.12 -3.29 10.09
CA LEU A 125 -7.56 -4.62 10.30
C LEU A 125 -7.81 -5.08 11.74
N VAL A 126 -8.59 -6.16 11.93
CA VAL A 126 -8.87 -6.73 13.25
C VAL A 126 -8.07 -8.01 13.47
N VAL A 127 -7.44 -8.11 14.64
CA VAL A 127 -6.59 -9.25 15.03
C VAL A 127 -7.22 -10.11 16.13
N THR A 128 -7.62 -11.33 15.76
CA THR A 128 -8.26 -12.30 16.65
C THR A 128 -7.56 -13.65 16.53
N ASN A 129 -7.15 -14.22 17.67
CA ASN A 129 -6.49 -15.54 17.73
C ASN A 129 -5.30 -15.72 16.76
N GLY A 130 -4.50 -14.67 16.57
CA GLY A 130 -3.32 -14.68 15.69
C GLY A 130 -3.64 -14.58 14.20
N ARG A 131 -4.90 -14.35 13.82
CA ARG A 131 -5.33 -14.06 12.44
C ARG A 131 -5.65 -12.58 12.30
N ALA A 132 -5.41 -12.03 11.11
CA ALA A 132 -5.79 -10.68 10.73
C ALA A 132 -6.85 -10.75 9.63
N ARG A 133 -7.92 -9.95 9.75
CA ARG A 133 -8.95 -9.81 8.72
C ARG A 133 -9.32 -8.36 8.53
N THR A 134 -9.78 -8.01 7.34
CA THR A 134 -10.44 -6.73 7.12
C THR A 134 -11.81 -6.73 7.81
N VAL A 135 -12.19 -5.58 8.35
CA VAL A 135 -13.51 -5.33 8.93
C VAL A 135 -13.95 -3.93 8.53
N PRO A 136 -15.14 -3.75 7.91
CA PRO A 136 -15.67 -2.43 7.63
C PRO A 136 -16.08 -1.73 8.92
N VAL A 137 -16.13 -0.40 8.91
CA VAL A 137 -16.41 0.41 10.12
C VAL A 137 -17.74 0.04 10.78
N SER A 138 -18.74 -0.41 10.03
CA SER A 138 -20.04 -0.83 10.58
C SER A 138 -19.96 -2.08 11.46
N ASP A 139 -18.93 -2.90 11.26
CA ASP A 139 -18.87 -4.26 11.78
C ASP A 139 -17.89 -4.39 12.96
N VAL A 140 -17.07 -3.37 13.22
CA VAL A 140 -16.18 -3.35 14.39
C VAL A 140 -16.98 -3.33 15.70
N LYS A 141 -16.55 -4.14 16.66
CA LYS A 141 -17.16 -4.27 17.98
C LYS A 141 -16.28 -3.72 19.08
N ALA A 142 -16.90 -3.19 20.12
CA ALA A 142 -16.18 -2.83 21.33
C ALA A 142 -15.40 -4.04 21.86
N GLY A 143 -14.11 -3.86 22.14
CA GLY A 143 -13.22 -4.96 22.53
C GLY A 143 -12.37 -5.54 21.39
N ASP A 144 -12.70 -5.29 20.12
CA ASP A 144 -11.88 -5.73 18.99
C ASP A 144 -10.49 -5.10 19.05
N ARG A 145 -9.46 -5.89 18.72
CA ARG A 145 -8.08 -5.42 18.62
C ARG A 145 -7.81 -5.00 17.18
N VAL A 146 -7.68 -3.71 16.95
CA VAL A 146 -7.51 -3.07 15.65
C VAL A 146 -6.05 -2.69 15.45
N VAL A 147 -5.51 -2.91 14.25
CA VAL A 147 -4.16 -2.46 13.87
C VAL A 147 -4.17 -0.94 13.68
N CYS A 148 -3.19 -0.29 14.28
CA CYS A 148 -3.01 1.16 14.28
C CYS A 148 -1.63 1.54 13.73
N GLY A 149 -1.58 2.63 12.98
CA GLY A 149 -0.36 3.12 12.31
C GLY A 149 0.15 2.18 11.21
N ALA A 150 1.35 2.49 10.71
CA ALA A 150 2.01 1.76 9.63
C ALA A 150 2.88 0.58 10.13
N SER A 151 3.24 0.58 11.42
CA SER A 151 4.12 -0.43 12.02
C SER A 151 3.53 -1.83 11.92
N GLY A 152 4.41 -2.79 11.65
CA GLY A 152 4.06 -4.19 11.39
C GLY A 152 3.12 -4.43 10.21
N VAL A 153 2.89 -3.47 9.31
CA VAL A 153 2.05 -3.66 8.12
C VAL A 153 2.92 -3.65 6.86
N LYS A 154 2.62 -4.56 5.92
CA LYS A 154 3.26 -4.58 4.60
C LYS A 154 2.23 -4.83 3.52
N VAL A 155 2.20 -3.94 2.53
CA VAL A 155 1.37 -4.06 1.33
C VAL A 155 2.18 -4.72 0.22
N VAL A 156 1.61 -5.74 -0.40
CA VAL A 156 2.21 -6.51 -1.49
C VAL A 156 1.58 -6.05 -2.79
N LEU A 157 2.39 -5.47 -3.68
CA LEU A 157 1.93 -5.12 -5.02
C LEU A 157 1.76 -6.39 -5.86
N PRO A 158 0.70 -6.48 -6.67
CA PRO A 158 0.58 -7.57 -7.63
C PRO A 158 1.70 -7.48 -8.66
N LEU A 159 2.17 -8.65 -9.10
CA LEU A 159 3.01 -8.75 -10.29
C LEU A 159 2.15 -8.34 -11.49
N ILE A 160 2.49 -7.22 -12.12
CA ILE A 160 1.84 -6.80 -13.36
C ILE A 160 2.52 -7.56 -14.48
N GLU A 161 1.84 -8.55 -15.07
CA GLU A 161 2.29 -9.12 -16.33
C GLU A 161 2.08 -8.07 -17.42
N HIS A 162 3.17 -7.54 -17.96
CA HIS A 162 3.12 -6.69 -19.15
C HIS A 162 2.71 -7.55 -20.35
N SER A 163 1.41 -7.71 -20.58
CA SER A 163 0.94 -8.14 -21.90
C SER A 163 1.41 -7.08 -22.91
N THR A 164 2.11 -7.53 -23.94
CA THR A 164 2.86 -6.79 -24.96
C THR A 164 2.04 -5.83 -25.84
N THR A 165 1.29 -4.90 -25.26
CA THR A 165 0.56 -3.85 -25.98
C THR A 165 1.06 -2.49 -25.55
N ASP A 166 2.36 -2.27 -25.75
CA ASP A 166 2.97 -0.95 -25.72
C ASP A 166 2.94 -0.38 -27.15
N ASN A 167 1.82 0.24 -27.53
CA ASN A 167 1.78 1.15 -28.67
C ASN A 167 1.72 2.56 -28.08
N GLY A 168 2.84 3.27 -28.10
CA GLY A 168 2.99 4.64 -27.56
C GLY A 168 2.06 5.71 -28.17
N PHE A 169 1.13 5.31 -29.04
CA PHE A 169 -0.01 6.10 -29.47
C PHE A 169 -1.19 5.17 -29.79
N GLU A 170 -2.31 5.34 -29.09
CA GLU A 170 -3.52 4.52 -29.27
C GLU A 170 -4.76 5.42 -29.33
N PHE A 171 -5.66 5.15 -30.29
CA PHE A 171 -6.97 5.79 -30.35
C PHE A 171 -7.98 4.95 -29.57
N MET A 172 -8.92 5.61 -28.88
CA MET A 172 -10.03 4.94 -28.17
C MET A 172 -9.58 4.05 -26.99
N SER A 173 -8.43 4.35 -26.39
CA SER A 173 -7.86 3.63 -25.24
C SER A 173 -8.59 3.88 -23.91
N SER A 174 -9.61 4.75 -23.88
CA SER A 174 -10.36 5.03 -22.65
C SER A 174 -10.99 3.75 -22.10
N ALA A 175 -10.90 3.52 -20.79
CA ALA A 175 -11.50 2.32 -20.18
C ALA A 175 -13.01 2.21 -20.48
N VAL A 176 -13.71 3.35 -20.50
CA VAL A 176 -15.15 3.46 -20.80
C VAL A 176 -15.35 4.30 -22.07
N SER A 177 -16.06 3.76 -23.06
CA SER A 177 -16.54 4.50 -24.25
C SER A 177 -17.72 3.77 -24.90
N SER A 178 -18.72 4.55 -25.34
CA SER A 178 -19.88 4.05 -26.10
C SER A 178 -19.53 3.62 -27.52
N GLU A 179 -18.37 4.05 -28.03
CA GLU A 179 -17.91 3.77 -29.40
C GLU A 179 -17.08 2.47 -29.48
N LYS A 180 -16.92 1.74 -28.37
CA LYS A 180 -16.25 0.43 -28.37
C LYS A 180 -17.16 -0.66 -28.96
N PRO A 181 -16.64 -1.59 -29.79
CA PRO A 181 -17.44 -2.68 -30.36
C PRO A 181 -17.98 -3.64 -29.29
N GLN A 182 -19.23 -3.43 -28.88
CA GLN A 182 -19.85 -4.19 -27.78
C GLN A 182 -19.91 -5.70 -28.05
N SER A 183 -20.10 -6.11 -29.31
CA SER A 183 -20.16 -7.52 -29.69
C SER A 183 -18.82 -8.25 -29.52
N LEU A 184 -17.68 -7.55 -29.66
CA LEU A 184 -16.35 -8.14 -29.42
C LEU A 184 -16.07 -8.24 -27.94
N LEU A 185 -16.42 -7.22 -27.15
CA LEU A 185 -16.32 -7.24 -25.68
C LEU A 185 -17.13 -8.39 -25.07
N LEU A 186 -18.36 -8.61 -25.55
CA LEU A 186 -19.21 -9.71 -25.08
C LEU A 186 -18.58 -11.09 -25.33
N ARG A 187 -17.86 -11.28 -26.45
CA ARG A 187 -17.17 -12.55 -26.75
C ARG A 187 -15.94 -12.81 -25.89
N GLN A 188 -15.33 -11.76 -25.33
CA GLN A 188 -14.18 -11.92 -24.43
C GLN A 188 -14.61 -12.26 -22.99
N ILE A 189 -15.84 -11.91 -22.62
CA ILE A 189 -16.41 -12.16 -21.30
C ILE A 189 -17.13 -13.52 -21.22
N ALA A 190 -17.76 -13.94 -22.32
CA ALA A 190 -18.52 -15.19 -22.44
C ALA A 190 -17.63 -16.43 -22.59
#